data_AF-A0A3D0ET18-F1
#
_entry.id   AF-A0A3D0ET18-F1
#
_cell.length_a   1.000
_cell.length_b   1.000
_cell.length_c   1.000
_cell.angle_alpha   90.00
_cell.angle_beta   90.00
_cell.angle_gamma   90.00
#
_symmetry.space_group_name_H-M   'P 1'
#
loop_
_entity.id
_entity.type
_entity.pdbx_description
1 polymer ?
#
loop_
_entity_poly.entity_id
_entity_poly.type
_entity_poly.pdbx_seq_one_letter_code
_entity_poly.pdbx_strand_id
1 'polypeptide(L)'
;DTIRSLASIQQNGFLQEGAKPVHWCLDCGSALADAEVEYEDKKSPAIDVGFSVSDTKALASALGFTHIYDPVFAVIWTTTPW
;
A
#
# COMPACT_ATOMS: atom_id res chain seq x y z
N ASP A 1 -12.98 13.75 -32.94
CA ASP A 1 -11.91 12.73 -33.03
C ASP A 1 -11.69 11.93 -31.75
N THR A 2 -11.73 12.54 -30.55
CA THR A 2 -11.53 11.86 -29.26
C THR A 2 -12.35 10.59 -29.05
N ILE A 3 -13.65 10.59 -29.36
CA ILE A 3 -14.51 9.40 -29.21
C ILE A 3 -14.09 8.24 -30.12
N ARG A 4 -13.62 8.53 -31.34
CA ARG A 4 -13.14 7.50 -32.27
C ARG A 4 -11.83 6.90 -31.78
N SER A 5 -10.92 7.73 -31.28
CA SER A 5 -9.65 7.26 -30.70
C SER A 5 -9.88 6.38 -29.47
N LEU A 6 -10.78 6.79 -28.55
CA LEU A 6 -11.13 5.98 -27.38
C LEU A 6 -11.76 4.63 -27.78
N ALA A 7 -12.66 4.64 -28.77
CA ALA A 7 -13.26 3.42 -29.29
C ALA A 7 -12.20 2.45 -29.86
N SER A 8 -11.17 2.96 -30.55
CA SER A 8 -10.06 2.14 -31.04
C SER A 8 -9.24 1.53 -29.90
N ILE A 9 -8.94 2.31 -28.85
CA ILE A 9 -8.22 1.83 -27.65
C ILE A 9 -9.02 0.70 -26.96
N GLN A 10 -10.34 0.88 -26.82
CA GLN A 10 -11.22 -0.14 -26.26
C GLN A 10 -11.25 -1.40 -27.13
N GLN A 11 -11.40 -1.28 -28.45
CA GLN A 11 -11.43 -2.42 -29.38
C GLN A 11 -10.14 -3.24 -29.33
N ASN A 12 -9.00 -2.59 -29.06
CA ASN A 12 -7.71 -3.25 -28.90
C ASN A 12 -7.49 -3.87 -27.51
N GLY A 13 -8.43 -3.72 -26.57
CA GLY A 13 -8.36 -4.32 -25.22
C GLY A 13 -7.45 -3.57 -24.24
N PHE A 14 -7.09 -2.32 -24.52
CA PHE A 14 -6.21 -1.51 -23.67
C PHE A 14 -6.94 -0.74 -22.56
N LEU A 15 -8.27 -0.77 -22.55
CA LEU A 15 -9.08 -0.16 -21.49
C LEU A 15 -9.76 -1.27 -20.68
N GLN A 16 -9.60 -1.20 -19.35
CA GLN A 16 -10.06 -2.20 -18.40
C GLN A 16 -10.71 -1.51 -17.20
N GLU A 17 -11.77 -2.12 -16.69
CA GLU A 17 -12.43 -1.70 -15.44
C GLU A 17 -11.86 -2.48 -14.27
N GLY A 18 -11.54 -1.78 -13.17
CA GLY A 18 -11.02 -2.42 -11.96
C GLY A 18 -10.67 -1.41 -10.87
N ALA A 19 -10.16 -1.93 -9.75
CA ALA A 19 -9.68 -1.13 -8.63
C ALA A 19 -8.17 -1.26 -8.50
N LYS A 20 -7.47 -0.13 -8.46
CA LYS A 20 -6.02 -0.04 -8.25
C LYS A 20 -5.73 1.14 -7.34
N PRO A 21 -4.76 1.06 -6.41
CA PRO A 21 -4.24 2.24 -5.73
C PRO A 21 -3.72 3.27 -6.74
N VAL A 22 -4.16 4.52 -6.61
CA VAL A 22 -3.76 5.65 -7.47
C VAL A 22 -3.43 6.86 -6.61
N HIS A 23 -2.69 7.81 -7.18
CA HIS A 23 -2.60 9.15 -6.58
C HIS A 23 -4.01 9.76 -6.56
N TRP A 24 -4.48 10.17 -5.39
CA TRP A 24 -5.81 10.71 -5.19
C TRP A 24 -5.73 12.11 -4.57
N CYS A 25 -6.32 13.08 -5.25
CA CYS A 25 -6.44 14.44 -4.72
C CYS A 25 -7.69 14.54 -3.85
N LEU A 26 -7.52 14.77 -2.55
CA LEU A 26 -8.64 14.91 -1.60
C LEU A 26 -9.49 16.15 -1.90
N ASP A 27 -8.87 17.24 -2.35
CA ASP A 27 -9.57 18.49 -2.67
C ASP A 27 -10.32 18.41 -4.00
N CYS A 28 -9.77 17.68 -4.97
CA CYS A 28 -10.33 17.53 -6.32
C CYS A 28 -11.41 16.44 -6.38
N GLY A 29 -11.29 15.41 -5.54
CA GLY A 29 -12.17 14.24 -5.57
C GLY A 29 -11.95 13.36 -6.80
N SER A 30 -10.73 13.33 -7.33
CA SER A 30 -10.37 12.55 -8.52
C SER A 30 -8.98 11.93 -8.41
N ALA A 31 -8.75 10.91 -9.26
CA ALA A 31 -7.42 10.38 -9.49
C ALA A 31 -6.56 11.42 -10.22
N LEU A 32 -5.26 11.41 -9.93
CA LEU A 32 -4.24 12.20 -10.61
C LEU A 32 -3.40 11.28 -11.50
N ALA A 33 -3.07 11.73 -12.70
CA ALA A 33 -2.03 11.12 -13.52
C ALA A 33 -0.65 11.49 -12.98
N ASP A 34 0.38 10.67 -13.23
CA ASP A 34 1.75 10.97 -12.78
C ASP A 34 2.27 12.34 -13.27
N ALA A 35 1.79 12.80 -14.43
CA ALA A 35 2.11 14.10 -14.97
C ALA A 35 1.52 15.29 -14.18
N GLU A 36 0.53 15.04 -13.31
CA GLU A 36 -0.12 16.05 -12.46
C GLU A 36 0.47 16.05 -11.03
N VAL A 37 1.40 15.14 -10.72
CA VAL A 37 1.99 15.01 -9.39
C VAL A 37 3.22 15.91 -9.25
N GLU A 38 3.19 16.80 -8.27
CA GLU A 38 4.33 17.62 -7.87
C GLU A 38 4.88 17.15 -6.52
N TYR A 39 6.20 17.24 -6.35
CA TYR A 39 6.89 16.81 -5.13
C TYR A 39 7.34 18.01 -4.31
N GLU A 40 7.03 17.97 -3.02
CA GLU A 40 7.44 18.98 -2.05
C GLU A 40 7.93 18.34 -0.75
N ASP A 41 8.80 19.05 -0.04
CA ASP A 41 9.26 18.62 1.28
C ASP A 41 8.12 18.70 2.28
N LYS A 42 7.80 17.54 2.87
CA LYS A 42 6.82 17.42 3.95
C LYS A 42 7.44 16.71 5.15
N LYS A 43 7.18 17.24 6.34
CA LYS A 43 7.47 16.51 7.58
C LYS A 43 6.32 15.55 7.89
N SER A 44 6.64 14.25 7.90
CA SER A 44 5.72 13.19 8.30
C SER A 44 6.16 12.60 9.64
N PRO A 45 5.23 12.04 10.43
CA PRO A 45 5.61 11.16 11.54
C PRO A 45 6.47 10.00 11.03
N ALA A 46 7.34 9.48 11.87
CA ALA A 46 8.04 8.22 11.64
C ALA A 46 7.92 7.41 12.93
N ILE A 47 7.29 6.24 12.86
CA ILE A 47 6.95 5.43 14.04
C ILE A 47 7.35 3.98 13.83
N ASP A 48 7.57 3.29 14.96
CA ASP A 48 7.70 1.85 15.03
C ASP A 48 6.44 1.25 15.67
N VAL A 49 5.88 0.22 15.04
CA VAL A 49 4.68 -0.49 15.50
C VAL A 49 5.05 -1.95 15.76
N GLY A 50 4.82 -2.41 16.99
CA GLY A 50 5.01 -3.81 17.36
C GLY A 50 3.70 -4.60 17.32
N PHE A 51 3.54 -5.49 16.34
CA PHE A 51 2.42 -6.43 16.30
C PHE A 51 2.77 -7.68 17.11
N SER A 52 2.02 -7.92 18.19
CA SER A 52 2.25 -9.11 19.03
C SER A 52 1.97 -10.39 18.22
N VAL A 53 2.88 -11.36 18.30
CA VAL A 53 2.74 -12.64 17.64
C VAL A 53 1.62 -13.43 18.31
N SER A 54 0.58 -13.77 17.55
CA SER A 54 -0.58 -14.50 18.07
C SER A 54 -0.29 -15.99 18.31
N ASP A 55 0.50 -16.63 17.44
CA ASP A 55 0.88 -18.05 17.57
C ASP A 55 2.38 -18.19 17.81
N THR A 56 2.76 -18.14 19.10
CA THR A 56 4.15 -18.27 19.54
C THR A 56 4.68 -19.70 19.36
N LYS A 57 3.82 -20.73 19.27
CA LYS A 57 4.24 -22.12 19.04
C LYS A 57 4.61 -22.33 17.59
N ALA A 58 3.80 -21.85 16.66
CA ALA A 58 4.13 -21.88 15.24
C ALA A 58 5.43 -21.13 14.96
N LEU A 59 5.62 -19.95 15.59
CA LEU A 59 6.86 -19.20 15.50
C LEU A 59 8.05 -19.98 16.09
N ALA A 60 7.91 -20.55 17.29
CA ALA A 60 8.96 -21.34 17.92
C ALA A 60 9.40 -22.50 17.01
N SER A 61 8.44 -23.26 16.47
CA SER A 61 8.71 -24.35 15.55
C SER A 61 9.42 -23.89 14.27
N ALA A 62 9.01 -22.76 13.69
CA ALA A 62 9.63 -22.21 12.48
C ALA A 62 11.08 -21.75 12.71
N LEU A 63 11.40 -21.32 13.94
CA LEU A 63 12.73 -20.86 14.33
C LEU A 63 13.60 -21.97 14.95
N GLY A 64 13.08 -23.19 15.09
CA GLY A 64 13.81 -24.32 15.71
C GLY A 64 13.89 -24.26 17.24
N PHE A 65 13.03 -23.46 17.88
CA PHE A 65 12.89 -23.42 19.33
C PHE A 65 11.80 -24.36 19.82
N THR A 66 11.97 -24.88 21.05
CA THR A 66 10.93 -25.68 21.71
C THR A 66 9.83 -24.77 22.26
N HIS A 67 10.20 -23.68 22.93
CA HIS A 67 9.29 -22.70 23.53
C HIS A 67 9.85 -21.27 23.42
N ILE A 68 8.94 -20.30 23.34
CA ILE A 68 9.21 -18.87 23.48
C ILE A 68 8.52 -18.43 24.77
N TYR A 69 9.29 -17.88 25.71
CA TYR A 69 8.79 -17.49 27.04
C TYR A 69 8.41 -16.01 27.12
N ASP A 70 9.10 -15.15 26.38
CA ASP A 70 8.85 -13.71 26.36
C ASP A 70 7.87 -13.33 25.25
N PRO A 71 7.10 -12.23 25.40
CA PRO A 71 6.31 -11.68 24.32
C PRO A 71 7.18 -11.33 23.11
N VAL A 72 6.79 -11.81 21.94
CA VAL A 72 7.46 -11.51 20.68
C VAL A 72 6.57 -10.62 19.83
N PHE A 73 7.19 -9.65 19.15
CA PHE A 73 6.52 -8.70 18.28
C PHE A 73 7.17 -8.72 16.90
N ALA A 74 6.34 -8.68 15.85
CA ALA A 74 6.77 -8.27 14.53
C ALA A 74 6.82 -6.74 14.50
N VAL A 75 8.02 -6.18 14.37
CA VAL A 75 8.24 -4.72 14.40
C VAL A 75 8.19 -4.18 12.98
N ILE A 76 7.41 -3.13 12.77
CA ILE A 76 7.22 -2.45 11.49
C ILE A 76 7.55 -0.98 11.66
N TRP A 77 8.32 -0.41 10.72
CA TRP A 77 8.53 1.04 10.62
C TRP A 77 7.61 1.64 9.55
N THR A 78 6.96 2.77 9.85
CA THR A 78 6.12 3.49 8.88
C THR A 78 6.14 5.00 9.08
N THR A 79 5.96 5.75 7.99
CA THR A 79 5.75 7.20 8.00
C THR A 79 4.28 7.61 7.78
N THR A 80 3.40 6.63 7.58
CA THR A 80 1.95 6.81 7.39
C THR A 80 1.18 5.95 8.40
N PRO A 81 0.91 6.47 9.62
CA PRO A 81 0.23 5.71 10.68
C PRO A 81 -1.29 5.53 10.52
N TRP A 82 -1.89 6.24 9.56
CA TRP A 82 -3.32 6.17 9.25
C TRP A 82 -3.63 4.90 8.44
#